data_AF-A0A1W9UB12-F1
#
_entry.id   AF-A0A1W9UB12-F1
#
_cell.length_a   1.000
_cell.length_b   1.000
_cell.length_c   1.000
_cell.angle_alpha   90.00
_cell.angle_beta   90.00
_cell.angle_gamma   90.00
#
_symmetry.space_group_name_H-M   'P 1'
#
loop_
_entity.id
_entity.type
_entity.pdbx_description
1 polymer ?
#
loop_
_entity_poly.entity_id
_entity_poly.type
_entity_poly.pdbx_seq_one_letter_code
_entity_poly.pdbx_strand_id
1 'polypeptide(L)' 'MAPTRYVIVGGSAAGMAAAQAIRELDSHGAITVLSAEADPPYYRPLIPFIVDGRKTAGEIGL' A
#
# COMPACT_ATOMS: atom_id res chain seq x y z
N MET A 1 21.18 -12.30 15.03
CA MET A 1 19.95 -11.72 15.63
C MET A 1 18.80 -12.06 14.70
N ALA A 2 17.64 -12.48 15.21
CA ALA A 2 16.49 -12.74 14.33
C ALA A 2 15.98 -11.42 13.72
N PRO A 3 15.51 -11.40 12.46
CA PRO A 3 15.02 -10.18 11.83
C PRO A 3 13.81 -9.61 12.58
N THR A 4 13.74 -8.29 12.69
CA THR A 4 12.58 -7.58 13.27
C THR A 4 11.33 -7.87 12.43
N ARG A 5 10.18 -8.00 13.08
CA ARG A 5 8.90 -8.23 12.41
C ARG A 5 7.98 -7.04 12.64
N TYR A 6 7.50 -6.46 11.55
CA TYR A 6 6.60 -5.32 11.54
C TYR A 6 5.22 -5.75 11.02
N VAL A 7 4.17 -5.33 11.71
CA VAL A 7 2.79 -5.51 11.25
C VAL A 7 2.17 -4.13 11.09
N ILE A 8 1.66 -3.84 9.90
CA ILE A 8 0.98 -2.60 9.56
C ILE A 8 -0.50 -2.94 9.30
N VAL A 9 -1.42 -2.24 9.96
CA VAL A 9 -2.86 -2.40 9.74
C VAL A 9 -3.36 -1.24 8.89
N GLY A 10 -3.77 -1.54 7.67
CA GLY A 10 -4.20 -0.60 6.64
C GLY A 10 -3.23 -0.57 5.45
N GLY A 11 -3.67 -1.03 4.28
CA GLY A 11 -2.87 -1.08 3.04
C GLY A 11 -2.99 0.15 2.13
N SER A 12 -3.46 1.29 2.64
CA SER A 12 -3.59 2.52 1.85
C SER A 12 -2.31 3.37 1.93
N ALA A 13 -2.39 4.65 1.52
CA ALA A 13 -1.24 5.56 1.41
C ALA A 13 -0.36 5.60 2.67
N ALA A 14 -0.95 5.73 3.85
CA ALA A 14 -0.20 5.80 5.11
C ALA A 14 0.55 4.49 5.43
N GLY A 15 -0.11 3.34 5.25
CA GLY A 15 0.51 2.04 5.51
C GLY A 15 1.63 1.71 4.53
N MET A 16 1.45 2.05 3.25
CA MET A 16 2.50 1.88 2.24
C MET A 16 3.68 2.82 2.47
N ALA A 17 3.44 4.07 2.89
CA ALA A 17 4.49 4.99 3.28
C ALA A 17 5.27 4.48 4.51
N ALA A 18 4.58 3.91 5.50
CA ALA A 18 5.24 3.28 6.65
C ALA A 18 6.08 2.06 6.24
N ALA A 19 5.56 1.19 5.37
CA ALA A 19 6.29 0.03 4.86
C ALA A 19 7.55 0.44 4.09
N GLN A 20 7.46 1.50 3.28
CA GLN A 20 8.60 2.06 2.56
C GLN A 20 9.65 2.62 3.52
N ALA A 21 9.24 3.45 4.48
CA ALA A 21 10.15 4.02 5.48
C ALA A 21 10.86 2.93 6.30
N ILE A 22 10.14 1.86 6.68
CA ILE A 22 10.75 0.71 7.35
C ILE A 22 11.76 0.02 6.43
N ARG A 23 11.45 -0.20 5.15
CA ARG A 23 12.38 -0.84 4.20
C ARG A 23 13.66 -0.04 4.00
N GLU A 24 13.57 1.30 4.03
CA GLU A 24 14.73 2.19 3.93
C GLU A 24 15.64 2.11 5.18
N LEU A 25 15.08 1.88 6.36
CA LEU A 25 15.80 1.84 7.64
C LEU A 25 16.22 0.42 8.08
N ASP A 26 15.43 -0.59 7.72
CA ASP A 26 15.64 -2.00 8.00
C ASP A 26 15.41 -2.82 6.71
N SER A 27 16.51 -3.04 5.99
CA SER A 27 16.52 -3.78 4.74
C SER A 27 16.32 -5.29 4.88
N HIS A 28 16.25 -5.83 6.09
CA HIS A 28 16.10 -7.27 6.35
C HIS A 28 14.89 -7.63 7.21
N GLY A 29 14.27 -6.63 7.86
CA GLY A 29 13.03 -6.77 8.60
C GLY A 29 11.90 -7.35 7.74
N ALA A 30 11.12 -8.26 8.33
CA ALA A 30 9.93 -8.80 7.70
C ALA A 30 8.76 -7.83 7.93
N ILE A 31 8.07 -7.44 6.86
CA ILE A 31 6.95 -6.49 6.91
C ILE A 31 5.70 -7.22 6.43
N THR A 32 4.66 -7.24 7.26
CA THR A 32 3.32 -7.73 6.90
C THR A 32 2.35 -6.57 6.93
N VAL A 33 1.66 -6.34 5.80
CA VAL A 33 0.59 -5.34 5.70
C VAL A 33 -0.74 -6.07 5.67
N LEU A 34 -1.61 -5.76 6.63
CA LEU A 34 -2.97 -6.27 6.69
C LEU A 34 -3.91 -5.22 6.11
N SER A 35 -4.73 -5.61 5.14
CA SER A 35 -5.77 -4.75 4.56
C SER A 35 -7.13 -5.42 4.72
N ALA A 36 -8.17 -4.60 4.89
CA ALA A 36 -9.56 -5.07 4.82
C ALA A 36 -10.05 -5.19 3.38
N GLU A 37 -9.31 -4.63 2.41
CA GLU A 37 -9.63 -4.69 1.00
C GLU A 37 -8.94 -5.89 0.34
N ALA A 38 -9.66 -6.52 -0.60
CA ALA A 38 -9.13 -7.63 -1.39
C ALA A 38 -8.14 -7.15 -2.45
N ASP A 39 -8.25 -5.89 -2.87
CA ASP A 39 -7.41 -5.31 -3.92
C ASP A 39 -6.03 -4.89 -3.37
N PRO A 40 -4.99 -4.92 -4.21
CA PRO A 40 -3.70 -4.31 -3.87
C PRO A 40 -3.84 -2.80 -3.57
N PRO A 41 -2.85 -2.19 -2.90
CA PRO A 41 -2.82 -0.74 -2.70
C PRO A 41 -2.92 0.03 -4.02
N TYR A 42 -3.87 0.96 -4.10
CA TYR A 42 -4.16 1.74 -5.30
C TYR A 42 -4.32 3.24 -4.98
N TYR A 43 -4.24 4.08 -6.00
CA TYR A 43 -4.33 5.54 -5.88
C TYR A 43 -5.79 6.00 -5.76
N ARG A 44 -6.38 5.85 -4.58
CA ARG A 44 -7.77 6.25 -4.28
C ARG A 44 -8.16 7.67 -4.73
N PRO A 45 -7.30 8.70 -4.61
CA PRO A 45 -7.64 10.05 -5.09
C PRO A 45 -7.96 10.12 -6.58
N LEU A 46 -7.60 9.09 -7.37
CA LEU A 46 -7.87 8.99 -8.79
C LEU A 46 -9.22 8.33 -9.14
N ILE A 47 -9.97 7.78 -8.16
CA ILE A 47 -11.30 7.19 -8.39
C ILE A 47 -12.25 8.13 -9.16
N PRO A 48 -12.33 9.45 -8.88
CA PRO A 48 -13.22 10.34 -9.62
C PRO A 48 -12.97 10.34 -11.14
N PHE A 49 -11.73 10.11 -11.57
CA PHE A 49 -11.38 10.03 -12.98
C PHE A 49 -11.83 8.72 -13.65
N ILE A 50 -12.10 7.68 -12.86
CA ILE A 50 -12.79 6.49 -13.39
C ILE A 50 -14.26 6.81 -13.61
N VAL A 51 -14.89 7.50 -12.65
CA VAL A 51 -16.31 7.86 -12.72
C VAL A 51 -16.61 8.77 -13.91
N ASP A 52 -15.70 9.71 -14.23
CA ASP A 52 -15.86 10.61 -15.38
C ASP A 52 -15.26 10.07 -16.70
N GLY A 53 -14.71 8.85 -16.70
CA GLY A 53 -14.20 8.17 -17.89
C GLY A 53 -12.81 8.61 -18.37
N ARG A 54 -12.09 9.45 -17.63
CA ARG A 54 -10.69 9.83 -17.95
C ARG A 54 -9.65 8.77 -17.58
N LYS A 55 -10.00 7.79 -16.75
CA LYS A 55 -9.14 6.69 -16.31
C LYS A 55 -9.87 5.36 -16.25
N THR A 56 -9.10 4.29 -16.38
CA THR A 56 -9.48 2.90 -16.12
C THR A 56 -9.03 2.47 -14.72
N ALA A 57 -9.56 1.35 -14.22
CA ALA A 57 -9.12 0.75 -12.95
C ALA A 57 -7.60 0.50 -12.93
N GLY A 58 -7.07 -0.11 -14.00
CA GLY A 58 -5.64 -0.42 -14.11
C GLY A 58 -4.73 0.81 -14.03
N GLU A 59 -5.19 1.97 -14.54
CA GLU A 59 -4.43 3.22 -14.48
C GLU A 59 -4.33 3.83 -13.07
N ILE A 60 -5.13 3.34 -12.11
CA ILE A 60 -5.04 3.77 -10.71
C ILE A 60 -4.45 2.69 -9.80
N GLY A 61 -4.11 1.51 -10.35
CA GLY A 61 -3.58 0.36 -9.61
C GLY A 61 -4.63 -0.64 -9.13
N LEU A 62 -5.87 -0.54 -9.63
CA LEU A 62 -6.93 -1.55 -9.44
C LEU A 62 -6.96 -2.57 -10.58
#